data_AF-A0A843CFU9-F1
#
_entry.id   AF-A0A843CFU9-F1
#
_cell.length_a   1.000
_cell.length_b   1.000
_cell.length_c   1.000
_cell.angle_alpha   90.00
_cell.angle_beta   90.00
_cell.angle_gamma   90.00
#
_symmetry.space_group_name_H-M   'P 1'
#
loop_
_entity.id
_entity.type
_entity.pdbx_description
1 polymer ?
#
loop_
_entity_poly.entity_id
_entity_poly.type
_entity_poly.pdbx_seq_one_letter_code
_entity_poly.pdbx_strand_id
1 'polypeptide(L)'
;AIVSRANKKFLKRIRAERIPNTKITFFERSGMIVAKRASYKVRHTGGRIGLLTAGTSDIPVAEEARIIAREMGCETKEFYDVGVAGLHRLFSPLSELLRWDADVVVVVAGREGALPTVVAGLVDIPLIAVPTSRSYGFGDRGIAALAAMLQSCSLGLAVVNIDSGVGAGSIGALIANRAAKGRAGRVGAR
;
A
#
# COMPACT_ATOMS: atom_id res chain seq x y z
N ALA A 1 11.46 -5.87 -13.83
CA ALA A 1 11.15 -4.43 -13.89
C ALA A 1 9.73 -4.20 -13.41
N ILE A 2 9.50 -3.08 -12.73
CA ILE A 2 8.17 -2.64 -12.31
C ILE A 2 7.99 -1.20 -12.81
N VAL A 3 6.84 -0.92 -13.41
CA VAL A 3 6.50 0.41 -13.92
C VAL A 3 5.16 0.82 -13.31
N SER A 4 5.12 1.98 -12.65
CA SER A 4 3.90 2.58 -12.08
C SER A 4 3.26 3.56 -13.05
N ARG A 5 1.93 3.76 -12.92
CA ARG A 5 1.12 4.72 -13.70
C ARG A 5 1.27 4.57 -15.22
N ALA A 6 1.41 3.34 -15.70
CA ALA A 6 1.42 3.03 -17.12
C ALA A 6 0.00 2.93 -17.70
N ASN A 7 -0.12 3.22 -19.00
CA ASN A 7 -1.37 3.11 -19.74
C ASN A 7 -1.35 1.93 -20.74
N LYS A 8 -2.52 1.60 -21.32
CA LYS A 8 -2.64 0.51 -22.31
C LYS A 8 -1.78 0.73 -23.56
N LYS A 9 -1.49 1.98 -23.95
CA LYS A 9 -0.58 2.28 -25.08
C LYS A 9 0.86 1.88 -24.74
N PHE A 10 1.30 2.16 -23.52
CA PHE A 10 2.61 1.77 -23.02
C PHE A 10 2.75 0.23 -22.93
N LEU A 11 1.70 -0.46 -22.44
CA LEU A 11 1.67 -1.93 -22.43
C LEU A 11 1.82 -2.53 -23.84
N LYS A 12 1.15 -1.96 -24.85
CA LYS A 12 1.29 -2.40 -26.25
C LYS A 12 2.72 -2.25 -26.74
N ARG A 13 3.40 -1.14 -26.42
CA ARG A 13 4.81 -0.91 -26.79
C ARG A 13 5.73 -1.96 -26.17
N ILE A 14 5.63 -2.22 -24.87
CA ILE A 14 6.45 -3.24 -24.21
C ILE A 14 6.22 -4.63 -24.82
N ARG A 15 4.97 -5.00 -25.12
CA ARG A 15 4.68 -6.30 -25.74
C ARG A 15 5.24 -6.41 -27.17
N ALA A 16 5.35 -5.31 -27.90
CA ALA A 16 5.90 -5.30 -29.26
C ALA A 16 7.40 -5.62 -29.29
N GLU A 17 8.15 -5.31 -28.22
CA GLU A 17 9.58 -5.61 -28.10
C GLU A 17 9.89 -7.10 -28.00
N ARG A 18 8.89 -7.97 -27.77
CA ARG A 18 9.03 -9.44 -27.70
C ARG A 18 10.21 -9.89 -26.84
N ILE A 19 10.35 -9.30 -25.65
CA ILE A 19 11.46 -9.58 -24.73
C ILE A 19 11.45 -11.07 -24.38
N PRO A 20 12.50 -11.84 -24.73
CA PRO A 20 12.51 -13.28 -24.54
C PRO A 20 12.44 -13.65 -23.05
N ASN A 21 11.83 -14.81 -22.76
CA ASN A 21 11.73 -15.39 -21.42
C ASN A 21 11.13 -14.45 -20.36
N THR A 22 10.25 -13.52 -20.75
CA THR A 22 9.70 -12.50 -19.85
C THR A 22 8.18 -12.62 -19.74
N LYS A 23 7.67 -12.77 -18.51
CA LYS A 23 6.25 -12.69 -18.18
C LYS A 23 5.90 -11.25 -17.82
N ILE A 24 4.95 -10.67 -18.54
CA ILE A 24 4.46 -9.30 -18.32
C ILE A 24 3.02 -9.37 -17.81
N THR A 25 2.79 -8.79 -16.63
CA THR A 25 1.47 -8.65 -16.01
C THR A 25 1.10 -7.18 -15.93
N PHE A 26 -0.11 -6.83 -16.37
CA PHE A 26 -0.68 -5.49 -16.26
C PHE A 26 -1.81 -5.49 -15.24
N PHE A 27 -1.77 -4.55 -14.31
CA PHE A 27 -2.78 -4.39 -13.27
C PHE A 27 -3.64 -3.19 -13.60
N GLU A 28 -4.85 -3.42 -14.12
CA GLU A 28 -5.70 -2.35 -14.65
C GLU A 28 -6.08 -1.30 -13.60
N ARG A 29 -6.28 -1.71 -12.34
CA ARG A 29 -6.69 -0.80 -11.25
C ARG A 29 -5.61 0.24 -10.94
N SER A 30 -4.34 -0.13 -10.93
CA SER A 30 -3.22 0.79 -10.61
C SER A 30 -2.49 1.33 -11.84
N GLY A 31 -2.68 0.73 -13.02
CA GLY A 31 -1.81 1.00 -14.16
C GLY A 31 -0.40 0.45 -13.97
N MET A 32 -0.18 -0.47 -13.03
CA MET A 32 1.14 -1.08 -12.81
C MET A 32 1.44 -2.13 -13.88
N ILE A 33 2.68 -2.16 -14.34
CA ILE A 33 3.23 -3.25 -15.15
C ILE A 33 4.35 -3.92 -14.38
N VAL A 34 4.28 -5.24 -14.25
CA VAL A 34 5.33 -6.06 -13.66
C VAL A 34 5.85 -7.01 -14.73
N ALA A 35 7.13 -6.87 -15.05
CA ALA A 35 7.84 -7.72 -16.01
C ALA A 35 8.94 -8.52 -15.29
N LYS A 36 8.85 -9.84 -15.32
CA LYS A 36 9.78 -10.76 -14.65
C LYS A 36 10.27 -11.82 -15.62
N ARG A 37 11.46 -12.36 -15.38
CA ARG A 37 11.91 -13.58 -16.05
C ARG A 37 10.91 -14.71 -15.75
N ALA A 38 10.60 -15.56 -16.72
CA ALA A 38 9.65 -16.66 -16.56
C ALA A 38 10.04 -17.64 -15.43
N SER A 39 11.35 -17.79 -15.19
CA SER A 39 11.91 -18.61 -14.11
C SER A 39 11.92 -17.92 -12.73
N TYR A 40 11.69 -16.61 -12.66
CA TYR A 40 11.77 -15.87 -11.41
C TYR A 40 10.53 -16.09 -10.55
N LYS A 41 10.74 -16.59 -9.33
CA LYS A 41 9.72 -16.71 -8.29
C LYS A 41 10.03 -15.72 -7.17
N VAL A 42 9.00 -15.01 -6.72
CA VAL A 42 9.12 -14.14 -5.55
C VAL A 42 9.30 -15.02 -4.31
N ARG A 43 10.28 -14.70 -3.48
CA ARG A 43 10.50 -15.39 -2.21
C ARG A 43 9.59 -14.78 -1.15
N HIS A 44 8.68 -15.58 -0.61
CA HIS A 44 7.84 -15.15 0.50
C HIS A 44 8.64 -15.08 1.79
N THR A 45 8.46 -13.99 2.54
CA THR A 45 9.19 -13.72 3.79
C THR A 45 8.35 -13.96 5.03
N GLY A 46 7.01 -14.00 4.89
CA GLY A 46 6.05 -13.97 5.99
C GLY A 46 5.80 -12.57 6.57
N GLY A 47 6.26 -11.51 5.90
CA GLY A 47 5.90 -10.13 6.23
C GLY A 47 4.46 -9.85 5.83
N ARG A 48 3.70 -9.13 6.68
CA ARG A 48 2.25 -8.94 6.56
C ARG A 48 1.92 -7.45 6.51
N ILE A 49 1.27 -7.01 5.44
CA ILE A 49 0.91 -5.60 5.25
C ILE A 49 -0.60 -5.46 5.09
N GLY A 50 -1.22 -4.67 5.96
CA GLY A 50 -2.60 -4.21 5.78
C GLY A 50 -2.65 -3.01 4.84
N LEU A 51 -3.63 -2.96 3.94
CA LEU A 51 -3.89 -1.81 3.09
C LEU A 51 -5.32 -1.32 3.28
N LEU A 52 -5.47 -0.03 3.58
CA LEU A 52 -6.77 0.62 3.77
C LEU A 52 -6.90 1.79 2.80
N THR A 53 -8.08 1.97 2.21
CA THR A 53 -8.40 3.21 1.49
C THR A 53 -9.59 3.94 2.10
N ALA A 54 -9.53 5.28 2.12
CA ALA A 54 -10.66 6.09 2.55
C ALA A 54 -11.83 6.03 1.56
N GLY A 55 -11.55 6.14 0.26
CA GLY A 55 -12.56 6.03 -0.78
C GLY A 55 -12.17 5.07 -1.90
N THR A 56 -13.09 4.88 -2.84
CA THR A 56 -12.84 4.12 -4.08
C THR A 56 -11.87 4.83 -5.02
N SER A 57 -11.79 6.17 -4.97
CA SER A 57 -10.84 6.97 -5.75
C SER A 57 -9.38 6.65 -5.44
N ASP A 58 -9.10 6.24 -4.19
CA ASP A 58 -7.77 5.99 -3.65
C ASP A 58 -7.22 4.59 -4.00
N ILE A 59 -8.11 3.69 -4.45
CA ILE A 59 -7.81 2.29 -4.81
C ILE A 59 -6.55 2.16 -5.68
N PRO A 60 -6.35 2.96 -6.75
CA PRO A 60 -5.20 2.75 -7.63
C PRO A 60 -3.86 2.97 -6.93
N VAL A 61 -3.77 3.94 -6.03
CA VAL A 61 -2.57 4.22 -5.23
C VAL A 61 -2.33 3.11 -4.21
N ALA A 62 -3.39 2.59 -3.57
CA ALA A 62 -3.26 1.42 -2.70
C ALA A 62 -2.85 0.16 -3.45
N GLU A 63 -3.36 -0.04 -4.66
CA GLU A 63 -2.98 -1.17 -5.52
C GLU A 63 -1.49 -1.09 -5.94
N GLU A 64 -0.93 0.11 -6.15
CA GLU A 64 0.52 0.27 -6.34
C GLU A 64 1.31 -0.26 -5.13
N ALA A 65 0.91 0.15 -3.92
CA ALA A 65 1.54 -0.31 -2.68
C ALA A 65 1.41 -1.83 -2.51
N ARG A 66 0.21 -2.39 -2.75
CA ARG A 66 -0.07 -3.82 -2.71
C ARG A 66 0.84 -4.60 -3.64
N ILE A 67 0.99 -4.14 -4.89
CA ILE A 67 1.80 -4.84 -5.89
C ILE A 67 3.27 -4.80 -5.49
N ILE A 68 3.80 -3.64 -5.10
CA ILE A 68 5.19 -3.54 -4.63
C ILE A 68 5.44 -4.46 -3.42
N ALA A 69 4.56 -4.42 -2.42
CA ALA A 69 4.64 -5.28 -1.25
C ALA A 69 4.71 -6.77 -1.61
N ARG A 70 3.81 -7.23 -2.48
CA ARG A 70 3.79 -8.62 -2.96
C ARG A 70 5.04 -8.96 -3.76
N GLU A 71 5.53 -8.06 -4.61
CA GLU A 71 6.78 -8.27 -5.37
C GLU A 71 8.02 -8.30 -4.47
N MET A 72 7.95 -7.70 -3.27
CA MET A 72 8.98 -7.73 -2.24
C MET A 72 8.82 -8.88 -1.24
N GLY A 73 7.91 -9.82 -1.50
CA GLY A 73 7.76 -11.06 -0.74
C GLY A 73 6.78 -11.01 0.44
N CYS A 74 6.06 -9.91 0.62
CA CYS A 74 5.07 -9.78 1.67
C CYS A 74 3.72 -10.38 1.27
N GLU A 75 2.98 -10.82 2.27
CA GLU A 75 1.55 -11.06 2.20
C GLU A 75 0.81 -9.74 2.44
N THR A 76 -0.36 -9.59 1.81
CA THR A 76 -1.15 -8.37 1.93
C THR A 76 -2.63 -8.69 2.17
N LYS A 77 -3.29 -7.86 2.99
CA LYS A 77 -4.74 -7.83 3.14
C LYS A 77 -5.24 -6.44 2.84
N GLU A 78 -6.28 -6.33 2.03
CA GLU A 78 -6.75 -5.04 1.52
C GLU A 78 -8.23 -4.81 1.85
N PHE A 79 -8.53 -3.63 2.38
CA PHE A 79 -9.88 -3.18 2.64
C PHE A 79 -10.08 -1.81 2.00
N TYR A 80 -11.01 -1.75 1.06
CA TYR A 80 -11.27 -0.55 0.28
C TYR A 80 -12.53 0.16 0.77
N ASP A 81 -12.54 1.49 0.67
CA ASP A 81 -13.69 2.35 0.98
C ASP A 81 -14.16 2.29 2.46
N VAL A 82 -13.18 2.39 3.36
CA VAL A 82 -13.36 2.38 4.82
C VAL A 82 -13.22 3.77 5.44
N GLY A 83 -13.49 4.82 4.66
CA GLY A 83 -13.28 6.21 5.05
C GLY A 83 -14.16 6.70 6.20
N VAL A 84 -13.76 7.85 6.75
CA VAL A 84 -14.35 8.43 7.98
C VAL A 84 -15.82 8.82 7.83
N ALA A 85 -16.30 9.10 6.61
CA ALA A 85 -17.72 9.37 6.33
C ALA A 85 -18.65 8.20 6.71
N GLY A 86 -18.10 6.98 6.79
CA GLY A 86 -18.80 5.81 7.30
C GLY A 86 -17.91 5.03 8.25
N LEU A 87 -17.47 5.68 9.34
CA LEU A 87 -16.48 5.13 10.27
C LEU A 87 -16.80 3.71 10.78
N HIS A 88 -18.08 3.35 10.87
CA HIS A 88 -18.51 1.99 11.22
C HIS A 88 -17.94 0.90 10.29
N ARG A 89 -17.65 1.24 9.02
CA ARG A 89 -17.04 0.32 8.04
C ARG A 89 -15.58 -0.02 8.36
N LEU A 90 -14.91 0.78 9.19
CA LEU A 90 -13.49 0.61 9.51
C LEU A 90 -13.23 -0.48 10.58
N PHE A 91 -14.15 -0.66 11.54
CA PHE A 91 -13.88 -1.49 12.71
C PHE A 91 -13.66 -2.97 12.39
N SER A 92 -14.44 -3.54 11.46
CA SER A 92 -14.27 -4.94 11.03
C SER A 92 -12.91 -5.16 10.33
N PRO A 93 -12.52 -4.36 9.32
CA PRO A 93 -11.17 -4.35 8.75
C PRO A 93 -10.04 -4.27 9.78
N LEU A 94 -10.10 -3.33 10.72
CA LEU A 94 -9.06 -3.18 11.75
C LEU A 94 -8.98 -4.41 12.65
N SER A 95 -10.13 -4.93 13.09
CA SER A 95 -10.19 -6.15 13.88
C SER A 95 -9.58 -7.33 13.15
N GLU A 96 -9.76 -7.42 11.84
CA GLU A 96 -9.15 -8.47 11.02
C GLU A 96 -7.64 -8.29 10.88
N LEU A 97 -7.15 -7.07 10.68
CA LEU A 97 -5.71 -6.79 10.60
C LEU A 97 -4.99 -7.10 11.93
N LEU A 98 -5.61 -6.77 13.06
CA LEU A 98 -5.09 -7.09 14.40
C LEU A 98 -5.04 -8.60 14.63
N ARG A 99 -6.13 -9.33 14.32
CA ARG A 99 -6.14 -10.81 14.43
C ARG A 99 -5.15 -11.49 13.50
N TRP A 100 -4.89 -10.88 12.34
CA TRP A 100 -3.91 -11.38 11.38
C TRP A 100 -2.47 -11.01 11.76
N ASP A 101 -2.27 -10.24 12.83
CA ASP A 101 -0.96 -9.79 13.32
C ASP A 101 -0.17 -9.10 12.20
N ALA A 102 -0.78 -8.05 11.63
CA ALA A 102 -0.16 -7.25 10.57
C ALA A 102 1.08 -6.51 11.10
N ASP A 103 2.15 -6.52 10.33
CA ASP A 103 3.42 -5.87 10.71
C ASP A 103 3.41 -4.36 10.47
N VAL A 104 2.66 -3.94 9.45
CA VAL A 104 2.54 -2.56 8.99
C VAL A 104 1.17 -2.36 8.37
N VAL A 105 0.59 -1.17 8.53
CA VAL A 105 -0.60 -0.74 7.80
C VAL A 105 -0.26 0.42 6.87
N VAL A 106 -0.65 0.31 5.60
CA VAL A 106 -0.62 1.42 4.63
C VAL A 106 -2.03 1.97 4.51
N VAL A 107 -2.21 3.26 4.79
CA VAL A 107 -3.51 3.93 4.69
C VAL A 107 -3.43 5.00 3.62
N VAL A 108 -4.27 4.87 2.61
CA VAL A 108 -4.33 5.76 1.46
C VAL A 108 -5.60 6.60 1.56
N ALA A 109 -5.46 7.91 1.60
CA ALA A 109 -6.62 8.79 1.78
C ALA A 109 -6.47 10.13 1.05
N GLY A 110 -7.56 10.56 0.45
CA GLY A 110 -7.74 11.90 -0.10
C GLY A 110 -8.48 12.86 0.85
N ARG A 111 -8.91 13.99 0.28
CA ARG A 111 -9.65 15.11 0.90
C ARG A 111 -8.97 15.61 2.18
N GLU A 112 -9.66 15.56 3.31
CA GLU A 112 -9.15 15.95 4.62
C GLU A 112 -8.07 15.01 5.17
N GLY A 113 -7.78 13.88 4.51
CA GLY A 113 -6.69 12.98 4.91
C GLY A 113 -6.86 12.39 6.32
N ALA A 114 -8.09 12.31 6.83
CA ALA A 114 -8.35 11.99 8.23
C ALA A 114 -8.18 10.50 8.59
N LEU A 115 -8.38 9.58 7.63
CA LEU A 115 -8.38 8.14 7.90
C LEU A 115 -7.07 7.64 8.55
N PRO A 116 -5.86 7.98 8.06
CA PRO A 116 -4.61 7.60 8.71
C PRO A 116 -4.52 8.01 10.18
N THR A 117 -4.92 9.23 10.51
CA THR A 117 -4.93 9.76 11.89
C THR A 117 -5.85 8.94 12.79
N VAL A 118 -7.05 8.62 12.30
CA VAL A 118 -8.02 7.79 13.04
C VAL A 118 -7.47 6.38 13.25
N VAL A 119 -6.93 5.75 12.21
CA VAL A 119 -6.39 4.39 12.32
C VAL A 119 -5.22 4.34 13.30
N ALA A 120 -4.28 5.28 13.21
CA ALA A 120 -3.12 5.36 14.11
C ALA A 120 -3.52 5.55 15.59
N GLY A 121 -4.69 6.14 15.87
CA GLY A 121 -5.22 6.24 17.23
C GLY A 121 -5.89 4.95 17.75
N LEU A 122 -6.12 3.96 16.89
CA LEU A 122 -6.88 2.73 17.20
C LEU A 122 -6.01 1.46 17.20
N VAL A 123 -4.77 1.53 16.73
CA VAL A 123 -3.87 0.37 16.62
C VAL A 123 -2.47 0.70 17.13
N ASP A 124 -1.76 -0.33 17.57
CA ASP A 124 -0.35 -0.29 17.98
C ASP A 124 0.61 -0.75 16.84
N ILE A 125 0.10 -0.81 15.61
CA ILE A 125 0.84 -1.23 14.41
C ILE A 125 1.44 -0.01 13.70
N PRO A 126 2.72 -0.04 13.27
CA PRO A 126 3.31 1.02 12.46
C PRO A 126 2.47 1.35 11.22
N LEU A 127 2.28 2.64 10.95
CA LEU A 127 1.39 3.13 9.90
C LEU A 127 2.11 4.01 8.89
N ILE A 128 1.84 3.78 7.61
CA ILE A 128 2.31 4.60 6.49
C ILE A 128 1.10 5.28 5.85
N ALA A 129 1.04 6.59 5.96
CA ALA A 129 0.00 7.43 5.37
C ALA A 129 0.40 7.87 3.96
N VAL A 130 -0.49 7.66 2.98
CA VAL A 130 -0.30 8.05 1.58
C VAL A 130 -1.40 9.05 1.19
N PRO A 131 -1.08 10.35 1.08
CA PRO A 131 -2.02 11.34 0.59
C PRO A 131 -2.27 11.13 -0.90
N THR A 132 -3.51 11.27 -1.37
CA THR A 132 -3.86 11.12 -2.79
C THR A 132 -4.22 12.43 -3.46
N SER A 133 -3.82 12.58 -4.73
CA SER A 133 -4.15 13.76 -5.54
C SER A 133 -5.56 13.73 -6.14
N ARG A 134 -6.29 12.62 -5.97
CA ARG A 134 -7.56 12.34 -6.65
C ARG A 134 -8.78 13.02 -6.04
N SER A 135 -8.52 13.96 -5.13
CA SER A 135 -9.53 14.72 -4.42
C SER A 135 -9.81 16.03 -5.13
N TYR A 136 -11.05 16.51 -5.04
CA TYR A 136 -11.50 17.78 -5.60
C TYR A 136 -11.94 18.73 -4.49
N GLY A 137 -11.99 20.03 -4.79
CA GLY A 137 -12.42 21.07 -3.84
C GLY A 137 -11.25 21.84 -3.22
N PHE A 138 -11.46 22.37 -2.03
CA PHE A 138 -10.44 23.17 -1.33
C PHE A 138 -9.24 22.31 -0.90
N GLY A 139 -8.03 22.76 -1.23
CA GLY A 139 -6.80 21.99 -0.98
C GLY A 139 -6.68 20.72 -1.83
N ASP A 140 -7.10 20.81 -3.09
CA ASP A 140 -7.03 19.75 -4.11
C ASP A 140 -5.61 19.22 -4.36
N ARG A 141 -5.50 18.26 -5.28
CA ARG A 141 -4.22 17.62 -5.65
C ARG A 141 -3.45 17.02 -4.48
N GLY A 142 -4.14 16.71 -3.38
CA GLY A 142 -3.58 16.08 -2.20
C GLY A 142 -2.90 17.05 -1.24
N ILE A 143 -2.97 18.37 -1.46
CA ILE A 143 -2.33 19.36 -0.59
C ILE A 143 -2.97 19.36 0.81
N ALA A 144 -4.30 19.37 0.90
CA ALA A 144 -4.99 19.28 2.19
C ALA A 144 -4.67 17.96 2.91
N ALA A 145 -4.76 16.84 2.18
CA ALA A 145 -4.46 15.52 2.73
C ALA A 145 -3.03 15.40 3.25
N LEU A 146 -2.03 15.89 2.49
CA LEU A 146 -0.63 15.89 2.90
C LEU A 146 -0.41 16.75 4.16
N ALA A 147 -0.95 17.98 4.17
CA ALA A 147 -0.83 18.87 5.31
C ALA A 147 -1.47 18.25 6.57
N ALA A 148 -2.68 17.71 6.46
CA ALA A 148 -3.39 17.07 7.56
C ALA A 148 -2.64 15.85 8.11
N MET A 149 -2.11 14.98 7.23
CA MET A 149 -1.35 13.81 7.65
C MET A 149 -0.02 14.19 8.34
N LEU A 150 0.68 15.22 7.87
CA LEU A 150 1.91 15.73 8.49
C LEU A 150 1.68 16.44 9.83
N GLN A 151 0.52 17.09 9.99
CA GLN A 151 0.13 17.75 11.23
C GLN A 151 -0.57 16.80 12.23
N SER A 152 -0.69 15.51 11.89
CA SER A 152 -1.33 14.53 12.77
C SER A 152 -0.57 14.40 14.09
N CYS A 153 -1.29 14.46 15.21
CA CYS A 153 -0.74 14.18 16.53
C CYS A 153 -0.72 12.68 16.87
N SER A 154 -1.32 11.83 16.04
CA SER A 154 -1.31 10.39 16.26
C SER A 154 0.10 9.83 16.11
N LEU A 155 0.53 9.04 17.10
CA LEU A 155 1.85 8.41 17.11
C LEU A 155 1.89 7.20 16.16
N GLY A 156 3.10 6.78 15.77
CA GLY A 156 3.28 5.59 14.92
C GLY A 156 2.94 5.80 13.44
N LEU A 157 2.69 7.04 13.02
CA LEU A 157 2.34 7.41 11.64
C LEU A 157 3.53 8.06 10.92
N ALA A 158 3.88 7.53 9.75
CA ALA A 158 4.84 8.12 8.83
C ALA A 158 4.14 8.51 7.51
N VAL A 159 4.47 9.67 6.95
CA VAL A 159 3.83 10.18 5.73
C VAL A 159 4.79 10.06 4.54
N VAL A 160 4.30 9.55 3.42
CA VAL A 160 5.02 9.57 2.13
C VAL A 160 4.48 10.68 1.22
N ASN A 161 5.18 10.92 0.12
CA ASN A 161 4.74 11.92 -0.86
C ASN A 161 3.37 11.56 -1.49
N ILE A 162 2.71 12.57 -2.05
CA ILE A 162 1.40 12.44 -2.71
C ILE A 162 1.46 11.39 -3.81
N ASP A 163 0.46 10.50 -3.83
CA ASP A 163 0.34 9.36 -4.73
C ASP A 163 1.51 8.37 -4.70
N SER A 164 2.37 8.41 -3.67
CA SER A 164 3.55 7.54 -3.58
C SER A 164 3.20 6.13 -3.09
N GLY A 165 2.29 5.44 -3.80
CA GLY A 165 1.91 4.06 -3.53
C GLY A 165 3.12 3.12 -3.63
N VAL A 166 3.98 3.32 -4.64
CA VAL A 166 5.23 2.56 -4.77
C VAL A 166 6.16 2.76 -3.56
N GLY A 167 6.33 4.00 -3.11
CA GLY A 167 7.16 4.32 -1.94
C GLY A 167 6.61 3.68 -0.67
N ALA A 168 5.30 3.79 -0.45
CA ALA A 168 4.62 3.20 0.69
C ALA A 168 4.72 1.67 0.71
N GLY A 169 4.48 1.01 -0.42
CA GLY A 169 4.64 -0.44 -0.54
C GLY A 169 6.08 -0.89 -0.28
N SER A 170 7.07 -0.12 -0.75
CA SER A 170 8.49 -0.43 -0.57
C SER A 170 8.92 -0.33 0.90
N ILE A 171 8.66 0.80 1.55
CA ILE A 171 9.05 0.98 2.95
C ILE A 171 8.25 0.05 3.88
N GLY A 172 6.96 -0.15 3.60
CA GLY A 172 6.14 -1.13 4.32
C GLY A 172 6.69 -2.55 4.20
N ALA A 173 7.11 -2.96 3.00
CA ALA A 173 7.74 -4.27 2.79
C ALA A 173 9.06 -4.42 3.54
N LEU A 174 9.89 -3.38 3.58
CA LEU A 174 11.14 -3.43 4.34
C LEU A 174 10.88 -3.63 5.84
N ILE A 175 9.92 -2.91 6.41
CA ILE A 175 9.55 -3.05 7.83
C ILE A 175 8.96 -4.45 8.08
N ALA A 176 7.97 -4.87 7.28
CA ALA A 176 7.31 -6.18 7.44
C ALA A 176 8.28 -7.35 7.28
N ASN A 177 9.20 -7.29 6.31
CA ASN A 177 10.22 -8.33 6.11
C ASN A 177 11.21 -8.41 7.29
N ARG A 178 11.52 -7.28 7.94
CA ARG A 178 12.36 -7.26 9.15
C ARG A 178 11.64 -7.90 10.32
N ALA A 179 10.36 -7.58 10.54
CA ALA A 179 9.54 -8.19 11.57
C ALA A 179 9.41 -9.72 11.36
N ALA A 180 9.14 -10.15 10.12
CA ALA A 180 9.06 -11.56 9.77
C ALA A 180 10.38 -12.32 10.01
N LYS A 181 11.52 -11.71 9.66
CA LYS A 181 12.84 -12.28 9.99
C LYS A 181 13.03 -12.45 11.50
N GLY A 182 12.59 -11.47 12.29
CA GLY A 182 12.59 -11.54 13.75
C GLY A 182 11.72 -12.68 14.29
N ARG A 183 10.52 -12.87 13.74
CA ARG A 183 9.64 -14.00 14.09
C ARG A 183 10.31 -15.35 13.79
N ALA A 184 10.88 -15.51 12.60
CA ALA A 184 11.52 -16.77 12.20
C ALA A 184 12.73 -17.14 13.08
N GLY A 185 13.54 -16.15 13.47
CA GLY A 185 14.68 -16.37 14.36
C GLY A 185 14.29 -16.81 15.78
N ARG A 186 13.11 -16.41 16.27
CA ARG A 186 12.59 -16.84 17.58
C ARG A 186 12.08 -18.27 17.59
N VAL A 187 11.64 -18.80 16.44
CA VAL A 187 11.16 -20.18 16.29
C VAL A 187 12.33 -21.16 16.26
N GLY A 188 13.47 -20.79 15.67
CA GLY A 188 14.68 -21.64 15.65
C GLY A 188 15.56 -21.56 16.91
N ALA A 189 15.21 -20.72 17.88
CA ALA A 189 15.94 -20.55 19.14
C ALA A 189 15.21 -21.17 20.36
N ARG A 190 14.09 -21.86 20.13
CA ARG A 190 13.39 -22.71 21.09
C ARG A 190 13.62 -24.17 20.72
#